data_AF-A0A849IN55-F1
#
_entry.id   AF-A0A849IN55-F1
#
_cell.length_a   1.000
_cell.length_b   1.000
_cell.length_c   1.000
_cell.angle_alpha   90.00
_cell.angle_beta   90.00
_cell.angle_gamma   90.00
#
_symmetry.space_group_name_H-M   'P 1'
#
loop_
_entity.id
_entity.type
_entity.pdbx_description
1 polymer ?
#
loop_
_entity_poly.entity_id
_entity_poly.type
_entity_poly.pdbx_seq_one_letter_code
_entity_poly.pdbx_strand_id
1 'polypeptide(L)'
;GVPGMFFLTGVLSIAAIFVVAKLVPDPSQSVFHSDTEVSTAKLSGVLKNPQLLRLDFGIFSLHAAQMAMFVIAPSALVATGMPENQHWKIYVPVMVAAFVLMVPLIIIGEKRGKMKPIFTGAISLLLVSQLLFAAFLHSFWGMVGTLLLFFTAFNLLEASLPSLVSKIAPVSAKGTAMGVYNTSQSLGLFTGGAVGGILASYGGHSAVFVFGAAMSAIWLLFAITMKAPPVVRTKMFQVKQMDAASASLLSRELSALQGVFEAVVSGEEGVAYLKTSMSGFDEEGVMRLVGA
;
A
#
# COMPACT_ATOMS: atom_id res chain seq x y z
N GLY A 1 23.08 -24.23 6.97
CA GLY A 1 23.24 -23.33 8.14
C GLY A 1 23.27 -21.88 7.71
N VAL A 2 23.37 -20.94 8.66
CA VAL A 2 23.31 -19.48 8.41
C VAL A 2 24.25 -18.99 7.28
N PRO A 3 25.53 -19.39 7.22
CA PRO A 3 26.42 -18.98 6.11
C PRO A 3 25.96 -19.48 4.73
N GLY A 4 25.35 -20.67 4.68
CA GLY A 4 24.78 -21.21 3.44
C GLY A 4 23.59 -20.41 2.93
N MET A 5 22.79 -19.82 3.84
CA MET A 5 21.71 -18.91 3.44
C MET A 5 22.27 -17.62 2.84
N PHE A 6 23.29 -17.01 3.45
CA PHE A 6 23.97 -15.83 2.88
C PHE A 6 24.59 -16.14 1.51
N PHE A 7 25.23 -17.30 1.36
CA PHE A 7 25.80 -17.72 0.07
C PHE A 7 24.72 -17.89 -0.99
N LEU A 8 23.61 -18.58 -0.67
CA LEU A 8 22.49 -18.76 -1.59
C LEU A 8 21.86 -17.42 -1.99
N THR A 9 21.62 -16.51 -1.03
CA THR A 9 21.12 -15.16 -1.31
C THR A 9 22.08 -14.36 -2.18
N GLY A 10 23.40 -14.53 -1.99
CA GLY A 10 24.43 -13.92 -2.84
C GLY A 10 24.35 -14.44 -4.28
N VAL A 11 24.27 -15.76 -4.47
CA VAL A 11 24.13 -16.39 -5.79
C VAL A 11 22.85 -15.94 -6.49
N LEU A 12 21.72 -15.95 -5.78
CA LEU A 12 20.43 -15.50 -6.34
C LEU A 12 20.45 -14.01 -6.69
N SER A 13 21.12 -13.17 -5.90
CA SER A 13 21.30 -11.74 -6.20
C SER A 13 22.12 -11.53 -7.48
N ILE A 14 23.23 -12.27 -7.65
CA ILE A 14 24.04 -12.20 -8.88
C ILE A 14 23.23 -12.67 -10.09
N ALA A 15 22.44 -13.76 -9.94
CA ALA A 15 21.56 -14.24 -10.99
C ALA A 15 20.49 -13.20 -11.36
N ALA A 16 19.90 -12.50 -10.38
CA ALA A 16 18.96 -11.42 -10.63
C ALA A 16 19.59 -10.25 -11.38
N ILE A 17 20.81 -9.84 -11.02
CA ILE A 17 21.58 -8.80 -11.75
C ILE A 17 21.79 -9.23 -13.20
N PHE A 18 22.18 -10.49 -13.43
CA PHE A 18 22.36 -11.02 -14.79
C PHE A 18 21.07 -10.99 -15.60
N VAL A 19 19.94 -11.38 -14.99
CA VAL A 19 18.62 -11.32 -15.65
C VAL A 19 18.26 -9.88 -16.01
N VAL A 20 18.43 -8.92 -15.09
CA VAL A 20 18.16 -7.51 -15.39
C VAL A 20 19.06 -7.01 -16.51
N ALA A 21 20.36 -7.30 -16.45
CA ALA A 21 21.32 -6.82 -17.44
C ALA A 21 21.20 -7.46 -18.84
N LYS A 22 20.55 -8.62 -18.96
CA LYS A 22 20.47 -9.36 -20.24
C LYS A 22 19.06 -9.55 -20.79
N LEU A 23 18.06 -9.67 -19.93
CA LEU A 23 16.68 -9.96 -20.33
C LEU A 23 15.76 -8.75 -20.25
N VAL A 24 16.06 -7.74 -19.44
CA VAL A 24 15.27 -6.51 -19.41
C VAL A 24 15.78 -5.59 -20.52
N PRO A 25 14.96 -5.28 -21.54
CA PRO A 25 15.38 -4.39 -22.62
C PRO A 25 15.69 -3.00 -22.07
N ASP A 26 16.81 -2.42 -22.49
CA ASP A 26 17.08 -1.02 -22.22
C ASP A 26 15.98 -0.16 -22.85
N PRO A 27 15.38 0.79 -22.10
CA PRO A 27 14.37 1.66 -22.65
C PRO A 27 14.96 2.48 -23.80
N SER A 28 14.24 2.57 -24.92
CA SER A 28 14.67 3.28 -26.13
C SER A 28 14.98 4.77 -25.90
N GLN A 29 14.47 5.34 -24.82
CA GLN A 29 14.86 6.65 -24.30
C GLN A 29 14.98 6.59 -22.77
N SER A 30 16.18 6.80 -22.26
CA SER A 30 16.43 7.05 -20.84
C SER A 30 16.36 8.55 -20.59
N VAL A 31 15.14 9.09 -20.48
CA VAL A 31 14.97 10.50 -20.08
C VAL A 31 14.93 10.55 -18.55
N PHE A 32 15.77 11.42 -17.99
CA PHE A 32 15.79 11.73 -16.56
C PHE A 32 14.39 12.21 -16.16
N HIS A 33 13.60 11.33 -15.53
CA HIS A 33 12.26 11.70 -15.10
C HIS A 33 12.40 12.83 -14.08
N SER A 34 11.63 13.91 -14.21
CA SER A 34 11.53 14.91 -13.12
C SER A 34 11.00 14.31 -11.80
N ASP A 35 10.58 13.04 -11.79
CA ASP A 35 10.30 12.21 -10.61
C ASP A 35 11.54 11.79 -9.82
N THR A 36 12.76 11.97 -10.38
CA THR A 36 14.03 11.61 -9.71
C THR A 36 14.70 12.77 -8.97
N GLU A 37 14.28 14.01 -9.22
CA GLU A 37 14.66 15.12 -8.35
C GLU A 37 13.71 15.17 -7.14
N VAL A 38 14.29 15.01 -5.94
CA VAL A 38 13.64 15.44 -4.70
C VAL A 38 13.58 16.96 -4.73
N SER A 39 12.65 17.51 -5.49
CA SER A 39 12.26 18.90 -5.31
C SER A 39 11.66 18.98 -3.91
N THR A 40 12.36 19.68 -3.00
CA THR A 40 11.90 19.91 -1.62
C THR A 40 10.47 20.47 -1.58
N ALA A 41 10.06 21.18 -2.64
CA ALA A 41 8.69 21.64 -2.85
C ALA A 41 7.68 20.48 -3.05
N LYS A 42 8.03 19.45 -3.84
CA LYS A 42 7.18 18.25 -4.04
C LYS A 42 7.02 17.46 -2.73
N LEU A 43 8.10 17.32 -1.95
CA LEU A 43 8.07 16.64 -0.65
C LEU A 43 7.18 17.40 0.36
N SER A 44 7.30 18.72 0.45
CA SER A 44 6.46 19.55 1.31
C SER A 44 4.98 19.46 0.93
N GLY A 45 4.67 19.43 -0.38
CA GLY A 45 3.31 19.23 -0.88
C GLY A 45 2.70 17.88 -0.47
N VAL A 46 3.48 16.80 -0.56
CA VAL A 46 3.07 15.45 -0.14
C VAL A 46 2.84 15.39 1.37
N LEU A 47 3.80 15.87 2.17
CA LEU A 47 3.74 15.84 3.64
C LEU A 47 2.66 16.76 4.22
N LYS A 48 2.15 17.73 3.46
CA LYS A 48 1.02 18.58 3.87
C LYS A 48 -0.33 18.06 3.40
N ASN A 49 -0.36 17.04 2.55
CA ASN A 49 -1.62 16.51 2.02
C ASN A 49 -2.31 15.62 3.08
N PRO A 50 -3.45 16.05 3.65
CA PRO A 50 -4.08 15.32 4.74
C PRO A 50 -4.68 13.98 4.31
N GLN A 51 -4.93 13.76 3.02
CA GLN A 51 -5.38 12.44 2.55
C GLN A 51 -4.21 11.46 2.49
N LEU A 52 -3.03 11.91 2.03
CA LEU A 52 -1.83 11.08 2.00
C LEU A 52 -1.36 10.75 3.42
N LEU A 53 -1.29 11.74 4.32
CA LEU A 53 -0.92 11.51 5.72
C LEU A 53 -1.81 10.49 6.44
N ARG A 54 -3.10 10.41 6.10
CA ARG A 54 -4.00 9.38 6.66
C ARG A 54 -3.66 7.99 6.16
N LEU A 55 -3.21 7.85 4.91
CA LEU A 55 -2.76 6.58 4.34
C LEU A 55 -1.37 6.20 4.88
N ASP A 56 -0.48 7.18 5.04
CA ASP A 56 0.85 7.00 5.65
C ASP A 56 0.74 6.54 7.11
N PHE A 57 -0.13 7.18 7.89
CA PHE A 57 -0.45 6.71 9.24
C PHE A 57 -1.12 5.33 9.23
N GLY A 58 -1.90 5.04 8.19
CA GLY A 58 -2.56 3.76 8.01
C GLY A 58 -1.57 2.61 7.82
N ILE A 59 -0.63 2.74 6.88
CA ILE A 59 0.40 1.71 6.66
C ILE A 59 1.32 1.55 7.88
N PHE A 60 1.66 2.66 8.54
CA PHE A 60 2.40 2.66 9.80
C PHE A 60 1.66 1.83 10.86
N SER A 61 0.37 2.13 11.09
CA SER A 61 -0.44 1.47 12.10
C SER A 61 -0.66 -0.01 11.79
N LEU A 62 -0.89 -0.33 10.50
CA LEU A 62 -1.09 -1.70 10.02
C LEU A 62 0.15 -2.57 10.31
N HIS A 63 1.34 -2.09 9.96
CA HIS A 63 2.58 -2.81 10.19
C HIS A 63 3.03 -2.80 11.65
N ALA A 64 2.78 -1.71 12.38
CA ALA A 64 3.04 -1.67 13.82
C ALA A 64 2.20 -2.71 14.57
N ALA A 65 0.92 -2.82 14.24
CA ALA A 65 0.03 -3.83 14.82
C ALA A 65 0.44 -5.26 14.41
N GLN A 66 0.78 -5.49 13.13
CA GLN A 66 1.26 -6.80 12.66
C GLN A 66 2.53 -7.24 13.40
N MET A 67 3.56 -6.39 13.44
CA MET A 67 4.83 -6.74 14.06
C MET A 67 4.67 -6.98 15.55
N ALA A 68 3.90 -6.11 16.24
CA ALA A 68 3.65 -6.29 17.66
C ALA A 68 2.91 -7.60 17.93
N MET A 69 1.83 -7.89 17.19
CA MET A 69 1.07 -9.13 17.31
C MET A 69 1.94 -10.38 17.07
N PHE A 70 2.86 -10.34 16.10
CA PHE A 70 3.77 -11.46 15.81
C PHE A 70 4.86 -11.70 16.86
N VAL A 71 5.14 -10.74 17.75
CA VAL A 71 6.01 -10.98 18.93
C VAL A 71 5.38 -12.02 19.87
N ILE A 72 4.04 -12.09 19.94
CA ILE A 72 3.32 -12.93 20.90
C ILE A 72 2.60 -14.11 20.25
N ALA A 73 2.08 -13.97 19.04
CA ALA A 73 1.26 -15.01 18.42
C ALA A 73 1.92 -16.41 18.44
N PRO A 74 3.24 -16.58 18.18
CA PRO A 74 3.89 -17.88 18.29
C PRO A 74 3.87 -18.44 19.72
N SER A 75 4.23 -17.65 20.73
CA SER A 75 4.24 -18.12 22.13
C SER A 75 2.84 -18.45 22.63
N ALA A 76 1.82 -17.68 22.22
CA ALA A 76 0.42 -17.95 22.52
C ALA A 76 -0.04 -19.29 21.91
N LEU A 77 0.32 -19.58 20.65
CA LEU A 77 0.04 -20.88 20.01
C LEU A 77 0.73 -22.04 20.73
N VAL A 78 1.98 -21.86 21.17
CA VAL A 78 2.68 -22.86 22.00
C VAL A 78 1.95 -23.11 23.31
N ALA A 79 1.42 -22.08 23.96
CA ALA A 79 0.63 -22.23 25.19
C ALA A 79 -0.67 -23.04 24.99
N THR A 80 -1.16 -23.16 23.75
CA THR A 80 -2.30 -24.03 23.41
C THR A 80 -1.91 -25.47 23.04
N GLY A 81 -0.63 -25.83 23.17
CA GLY A 81 -0.12 -27.18 22.93
C GLY A 81 0.42 -27.42 21.52
N MET A 82 0.52 -26.39 20.66
CA MET A 82 1.08 -26.53 19.32
C MET A 82 2.57 -26.15 19.29
N PRO A 83 3.49 -27.09 19.01
CA PRO A 83 4.90 -26.78 18.89
C PRO A 83 5.20 -25.77 17.77
N GLU A 84 6.22 -24.93 17.97
CA GLU A 84 6.62 -23.88 17.04
C GLU A 84 6.87 -24.38 15.61
N ASN A 85 7.51 -25.55 15.47
CA ASN A 85 7.80 -26.16 14.17
C ASN A 85 6.56 -26.61 13.39
N GLN A 86 5.37 -26.57 13.99
CA GLN A 86 4.11 -26.90 13.33
C GLN A 86 3.26 -25.67 13.01
N HIS A 87 3.62 -24.45 13.46
CA HIS A 87 2.80 -23.25 13.26
C HIS A 87 2.53 -22.93 11.79
N TRP A 88 3.42 -23.32 10.87
CA TRP A 88 3.20 -23.17 9.43
C TRP A 88 1.92 -23.85 8.95
N LYS A 89 1.49 -24.95 9.61
CA LYS A 89 0.24 -25.66 9.29
C LYS A 89 -1.01 -24.82 9.60
N ILE A 90 -0.89 -23.77 10.41
CA ILE A 90 -1.95 -22.78 10.64
C ILE A 90 -1.72 -21.57 9.75
N TYR A 91 -0.53 -20.97 9.81
CA TYR A 91 -0.27 -19.71 9.11
C TYR A 91 -0.49 -19.83 7.60
N VAL A 92 -0.07 -20.93 6.96
CA VAL A 92 -0.24 -21.10 5.51
C VAL A 92 -1.72 -21.23 5.11
N PRO A 93 -2.52 -22.17 5.68
CA PRO A 93 -3.94 -22.26 5.34
C PRO A 93 -4.73 -21.00 5.68
N VAL A 94 -4.44 -20.36 6.83
CA VAL A 94 -5.10 -19.11 7.22
C VAL A 94 -4.79 -18.00 6.23
N MET A 95 -3.52 -17.87 5.81
CA MET A 95 -3.11 -16.88 4.82
C MET A 95 -3.83 -17.10 3.49
N VAL A 96 -3.87 -18.35 2.99
CA VAL A 96 -4.57 -18.70 1.74
C VAL A 96 -6.07 -18.39 1.85
N ALA A 97 -6.72 -18.78 2.95
CA ALA A 97 -8.12 -18.47 3.19
C ALA A 97 -8.38 -16.95 3.25
N ALA A 98 -7.52 -16.20 3.93
CA ALA A 98 -7.59 -14.74 3.98
C ALA A 98 -7.45 -14.09 2.60
N PHE A 99 -6.54 -14.60 1.76
CA PHE A 99 -6.41 -14.19 0.36
C PHE A 99 -7.70 -14.43 -0.42
N VAL A 100 -8.31 -15.62 -0.29
CA VAL A 100 -9.59 -15.92 -0.95
C VAL A 100 -10.71 -14.99 -0.46
N LEU A 101 -10.77 -14.69 0.83
CA LEU A 101 -11.78 -13.81 1.42
C LEU A 101 -11.62 -12.34 1.03
N MET A 102 -10.39 -11.83 0.86
CA MET A 102 -10.19 -10.44 0.47
C MET A 102 -10.56 -10.17 -1.00
N VAL A 103 -10.41 -11.15 -1.90
CA VAL A 103 -10.64 -10.99 -3.35
C VAL A 103 -12.01 -10.40 -3.69
N PRO A 104 -13.15 -10.96 -3.22
CA PRO A 104 -14.46 -10.39 -3.50
C PRO A 104 -14.60 -8.97 -2.93
N LEU A 105 -14.00 -8.67 -1.78
CA LEU A 105 -14.02 -7.34 -1.18
C LEU A 105 -13.28 -6.32 -2.05
N ILE A 106 -12.10 -6.66 -2.58
CA ILE A 106 -11.37 -5.81 -3.52
C ILE A 106 -12.19 -5.58 -4.79
N ILE A 107 -12.76 -6.65 -5.38
CA ILE A 107 -13.56 -6.55 -6.62
C ILE A 107 -14.76 -5.62 -6.41
N ILE A 108 -15.50 -5.77 -5.32
CA ILE A 108 -16.64 -4.91 -5.00
C ILE A 108 -16.18 -3.46 -4.79
N GLY A 109 -15.07 -3.27 -4.08
CA GLY A 109 -14.52 -1.95 -3.79
C GLY A 109 -14.13 -1.19 -5.05
N GLU A 110 -13.37 -1.82 -5.92
CA GLU A 110 -12.88 -1.18 -7.14
C GLU A 110 -13.97 -1.07 -8.21
N LYS A 111 -14.69 -2.15 -8.52
CA LYS A 111 -15.67 -2.13 -9.64
C LYS A 111 -16.91 -1.32 -9.32
N ARG A 112 -17.35 -1.26 -8.07
CA ARG A 112 -18.56 -0.53 -7.67
C ARG A 112 -18.26 0.83 -7.04
N GLY A 113 -17.00 1.29 -7.05
CA GLY A 113 -16.60 2.56 -6.44
C GLY A 113 -16.82 2.62 -4.92
N LYS A 114 -16.88 1.47 -4.25
CA LYS A 114 -17.16 1.34 -2.80
C LYS A 114 -15.89 1.18 -1.97
N MET A 115 -14.76 1.72 -2.43
CA MET A 115 -13.48 1.58 -1.71
C MET A 115 -13.51 2.16 -0.30
N LYS A 116 -14.13 3.33 -0.08
CA LYS A 116 -14.20 3.94 1.26
C LYS A 116 -14.87 3.01 2.31
N PRO A 117 -16.10 2.52 2.13
CA PRO A 117 -16.75 1.68 3.14
C PRO A 117 -16.02 0.35 3.34
N ILE A 118 -15.44 -0.25 2.28
CA ILE A 118 -14.67 -1.49 2.41
C ILE A 118 -13.37 -1.25 3.19
N PHE A 119 -12.67 -0.16 2.91
CA PHE A 119 -11.46 0.23 3.62
C PHE A 119 -11.74 0.48 5.11
N THR A 120 -12.76 1.28 5.44
CA THR A 120 -13.13 1.51 6.85
C THR A 120 -13.63 0.23 7.53
N GLY A 121 -14.36 -0.62 6.82
CA GLY A 121 -14.81 -1.91 7.35
C GLY A 121 -13.65 -2.86 7.65
N ALA A 122 -12.62 -2.86 6.81
CA ALA A 122 -11.40 -3.64 7.03
C ALA A 122 -10.61 -3.13 8.25
N ILE A 123 -10.52 -1.82 8.47
CA ILE A 123 -9.89 -1.26 9.67
C ILE A 123 -10.70 -1.63 10.93
N SER A 124 -12.03 -1.57 10.86
CA SER A 124 -12.88 -2.05 11.96
C SER A 124 -12.67 -3.53 12.24
N LEU A 125 -12.53 -4.37 11.20
CA LEU A 125 -12.24 -5.79 11.35
C LEU A 125 -10.85 -6.01 11.97
N LEU A 126 -9.86 -5.20 11.60
CA LEU A 126 -8.53 -5.20 12.20
C LEU A 126 -8.62 -4.87 13.70
N LEU A 127 -9.33 -3.81 14.07
CA LEU A 127 -9.56 -3.44 15.47
C LEU A 127 -10.24 -4.57 16.25
N VAL A 128 -11.32 -5.14 15.71
CA VAL A 128 -12.02 -6.26 16.34
C VAL A 128 -11.09 -7.45 16.51
N SER A 129 -10.28 -7.79 15.51
CA SER A 129 -9.33 -8.91 15.60
C SER A 129 -8.31 -8.72 16.73
N GLN A 130 -7.83 -7.50 16.97
CA GLN A 130 -6.93 -7.20 18.10
C GLN A 130 -7.62 -7.45 19.45
N LEU A 131 -8.87 -7.02 19.60
CA LEU A 131 -9.65 -7.27 20.82
C LEU A 131 -9.95 -8.77 21.01
N LEU A 132 -10.25 -9.47 19.93
CA LEU A 132 -10.51 -10.91 19.95
C LEU A 132 -9.24 -11.70 20.31
N PHE A 133 -8.06 -11.25 19.89
CA PHE A 133 -6.81 -11.88 20.31
C PHE A 133 -6.67 -11.83 21.83
N ALA A 134 -6.87 -10.66 22.43
CA ALA A 134 -6.82 -10.51 23.89
C ALA A 134 -7.83 -11.41 24.62
N ALA A 135 -9.03 -11.61 24.05
CA ALA A 135 -10.06 -12.47 24.63
C ALA A 135 -9.80 -13.98 24.44
N PHE A 136 -9.18 -14.38 23.33
CA PHE A 136 -9.02 -15.78 22.95
C PHE A 136 -7.58 -16.31 23.04
N LEU A 137 -6.72 -15.65 23.83
CA LEU A 137 -5.31 -16.02 24.02
C LEU A 137 -5.09 -17.49 24.40
N HIS A 138 -6.04 -18.09 25.11
CA HIS A 138 -5.94 -19.47 25.62
C HIS A 138 -6.76 -20.49 24.81
N SER A 139 -7.41 -20.07 23.72
CA SER A 139 -8.21 -20.94 22.87
C SER A 139 -7.55 -21.13 21.51
N PHE A 140 -7.15 -22.38 21.20
CA PHE A 140 -6.53 -22.72 19.92
C PHE A 140 -7.40 -22.27 18.73
N TRP A 141 -8.66 -22.72 18.70
CA TRP A 141 -9.60 -22.38 17.63
C TRP A 141 -9.99 -20.90 17.63
N GLY A 142 -10.02 -20.27 18.81
CA GLY A 142 -10.21 -18.82 18.93
C GLY A 142 -9.06 -18.03 18.29
N MET A 143 -7.80 -18.44 18.49
CA MET A 143 -6.66 -17.84 17.81
C MET A 143 -6.66 -18.09 16.31
N VAL A 144 -6.96 -19.31 15.86
CA VAL A 144 -7.04 -19.63 14.42
C VAL A 144 -8.09 -18.74 13.73
N GLY A 145 -9.29 -18.64 14.32
CA GLY A 145 -10.34 -17.75 13.81
C GLY A 145 -9.92 -16.28 13.81
N THR A 146 -9.28 -15.83 14.88
CA THR A 146 -8.83 -14.44 14.99
C THR A 146 -7.71 -14.11 14.01
N LEU A 147 -6.76 -15.03 13.80
CA LEU A 147 -5.72 -14.94 12.76
C LEU A 147 -6.34 -14.79 11.37
N LEU A 148 -7.39 -15.54 11.06
CA LEU A 148 -8.09 -15.43 9.78
C LEU A 148 -8.73 -14.05 9.59
N LEU A 149 -9.39 -13.51 10.62
CA LEU A 149 -9.97 -12.17 10.55
C LEU A 149 -8.89 -11.11 10.40
N PHE A 150 -7.81 -11.19 11.19
CA PHE A 150 -6.68 -10.29 11.13
C PHE A 150 -6.04 -10.29 9.73
N PHE A 151 -5.70 -11.46 9.19
CA PHE A 151 -5.07 -11.56 7.87
C PHE A 151 -5.98 -11.16 6.73
N THR A 152 -7.30 -11.41 6.84
CA THR A 152 -8.26 -10.94 5.84
C THR A 152 -8.30 -9.42 5.78
N ALA A 153 -8.37 -8.76 6.94
CA ALA A 153 -8.29 -7.31 7.05
C ALA A 153 -6.94 -6.78 6.57
N PHE A 154 -5.85 -7.38 7.06
CA PHE A 154 -4.49 -6.98 6.74
C PHE A 154 -4.21 -7.06 5.24
N ASN A 155 -4.43 -8.21 4.60
CA ASN A 155 -4.14 -8.39 3.18
C ASN A 155 -5.00 -7.45 2.31
N LEU A 156 -6.27 -7.24 2.69
CA LEU A 156 -7.15 -6.29 2.00
C LEU A 156 -6.62 -4.86 2.10
N LEU A 157 -6.21 -4.42 3.29
CA LEU A 157 -5.67 -3.08 3.54
C LEU A 157 -4.31 -2.90 2.87
N GLU A 158 -3.45 -3.89 2.95
CA GLU A 158 -2.11 -3.91 2.34
C GLU A 158 -2.18 -3.80 0.82
N ALA A 159 -3.11 -4.51 0.18
CA ALA A 159 -3.34 -4.38 -1.26
C ALA A 159 -3.96 -3.02 -1.64
N SER A 160 -4.79 -2.45 -0.75
CA SER A 160 -5.55 -1.23 -1.04
C SER A 160 -4.73 0.05 -0.84
N LEU A 161 -3.90 0.11 0.20
CA LEU A 161 -3.12 1.30 0.59
C LEU A 161 -2.23 1.87 -0.53
N PRO A 162 -1.33 1.09 -1.17
CA PRO A 162 -0.46 1.64 -2.22
C PRO A 162 -1.25 2.05 -3.45
N SER A 163 -2.35 1.34 -3.77
CA SER A 163 -3.29 1.73 -4.83
C SER A 163 -3.94 3.09 -4.54
N LEU A 164 -4.38 3.33 -3.31
CA LEU A 164 -4.96 4.60 -2.88
C LEU A 164 -3.93 5.74 -2.87
N VAL A 165 -2.71 5.49 -2.39
CA VAL A 165 -1.62 6.47 -2.44
C VAL A 165 -1.35 6.89 -3.88
N SER A 166 -1.21 5.92 -4.80
CA SER A 166 -1.02 6.22 -6.22
C SER A 166 -2.20 6.96 -6.86
N LYS A 167 -3.45 6.73 -6.42
CA LYS A 167 -4.64 7.41 -6.96
C LYS A 167 -4.82 8.82 -6.39
N ILE A 168 -4.31 9.10 -5.19
CA ILE A 168 -4.46 10.42 -4.53
C ILE A 168 -3.26 11.32 -4.83
N ALA A 169 -2.06 10.77 -4.98
CA ALA A 169 -0.87 11.53 -5.31
C ALA A 169 -1.05 12.31 -6.63
N PRO A 170 -0.51 13.53 -6.72
CA PRO A 170 -0.32 14.23 -8.00
C PRO A 170 0.55 13.39 -8.92
N VAL A 171 0.30 13.46 -10.23
CA VAL A 171 1.03 12.65 -11.22
C VAL A 171 2.54 12.91 -11.12
N SER A 172 2.94 14.17 -10.95
CA SER A 172 4.34 14.64 -10.88
C SER A 172 5.06 14.39 -9.54
N ALA A 173 4.38 13.84 -8.54
CA ALA A 173 4.92 13.58 -7.20
C ALA A 173 4.62 12.15 -6.70
N LYS A 174 4.20 11.26 -7.60
CA LYS A 174 3.83 9.88 -7.28
C LYS A 174 4.98 9.10 -6.65
N GLY A 175 6.19 9.23 -7.19
CA GLY A 175 7.39 8.60 -6.64
C GLY A 175 7.70 9.08 -5.22
N THR A 176 7.60 10.38 -4.97
CA THR A 176 7.79 10.97 -3.64
C THR A 176 6.73 10.49 -2.64
N ALA A 177 5.46 10.44 -3.04
CA ALA A 177 4.38 9.93 -2.21
C ALA A 177 4.59 8.45 -1.83
N MET A 178 4.99 7.61 -2.80
CA MET A 178 5.35 6.21 -2.52
C MET A 178 6.59 6.10 -1.61
N GLY A 179 7.56 7.00 -1.72
CA GLY A 179 8.71 7.06 -0.83
C GLY A 179 8.34 7.37 0.62
N VAL A 180 7.49 8.37 0.85
CA VAL A 180 6.97 8.71 2.20
C VAL A 180 6.15 7.54 2.77
N TYR A 181 5.32 6.92 1.93
CA TYR A 181 4.55 5.72 2.29
C TYR A 181 5.46 4.56 2.73
N ASN A 182 6.48 4.20 1.93
CA ASN A 182 7.42 3.12 2.25
C ASN A 182 8.25 3.42 3.51
N THR A 183 8.59 4.69 3.73
CA THR A 183 9.27 5.13 4.96
C THR A 183 8.35 4.96 6.17
N SER A 184 7.08 5.35 6.04
CA SER A 184 6.07 5.18 7.10
C SER A 184 5.82 3.71 7.41
N GLN A 185 5.81 2.84 6.40
CA GLN A 185 5.75 1.38 6.57
C GLN A 185 6.95 0.85 7.36
N SER A 186 8.16 1.27 7.00
CA SER A 186 9.39 0.86 7.68
C SER A 186 9.43 1.33 9.14
N LEU A 187 8.97 2.56 9.41
CA LEU A 187 8.79 3.08 10.77
C LEU A 187 7.74 2.29 11.55
N GLY A 188 6.65 1.87 10.91
CA GLY A 188 5.62 1.01 11.50
C GLY A 188 6.20 -0.34 11.90
N LEU A 189 6.93 -0.99 10.99
CA LEU A 189 7.64 -2.25 11.25
C LEU A 189 8.58 -2.14 12.47
N PHE A 190 9.42 -1.12 12.48
CA PHE A 190 10.35 -0.86 13.59
C PHE A 190 9.61 -0.61 14.91
N THR A 191 8.62 0.29 14.90
CA THR A 191 7.86 0.66 16.10
C THR A 191 7.10 -0.52 16.65
N GLY A 192 6.44 -1.30 15.79
CA GLY A 192 5.70 -2.49 16.19
C GLY A 192 6.59 -3.56 16.83
N GLY A 193 7.76 -3.82 16.26
CA GLY A 193 8.73 -4.75 16.83
C GLY A 193 9.29 -4.26 18.17
N ALA A 194 9.73 -3.00 18.24
CA ALA A 194 10.32 -2.43 19.44
C ALA A 194 9.30 -2.29 20.59
N VAL A 195 8.17 -1.63 20.34
CA VAL A 195 7.10 -1.44 21.34
C VAL A 195 6.45 -2.77 21.68
N GLY A 196 6.21 -3.65 20.70
CA GLY A 196 5.68 -4.99 20.93
C GLY A 196 6.58 -5.82 21.84
N GLY A 197 7.90 -5.78 21.64
CA GLY A 197 8.87 -6.46 22.51
C GLY A 197 8.89 -5.91 23.94
N ILE A 198 8.88 -4.59 24.10
CA ILE A 198 8.84 -3.93 25.42
C ILE A 198 7.54 -4.30 26.15
N LEU A 199 6.39 -4.17 25.48
CA LEU A 199 5.09 -4.50 26.06
C LEU A 199 4.96 -5.98 26.39
N ALA A 200 5.47 -6.88 25.54
CA ALA A 200 5.49 -8.31 25.84
C ALA A 200 6.35 -8.63 27.08
N SER A 201 7.45 -7.89 27.29
CA SER A 201 8.37 -8.11 28.41
C SER A 201 7.83 -7.60 29.75
N TYR A 202 7.17 -6.43 29.77
CA TYR A 202 6.75 -5.76 31.02
C TYR A 202 5.23 -5.69 31.24
N GLY A 203 4.45 -5.65 30.16
CA GLY A 203 2.98 -5.50 30.18
C GLY A 203 2.20 -6.80 29.96
N GLY A 204 2.89 -7.89 29.62
CA GLY A 204 2.29 -9.19 29.33
C GLY A 204 1.60 -9.25 27.96
N HIS A 205 1.05 -10.42 27.64
CA HIS A 205 0.53 -10.72 26.31
C HIS A 205 -0.63 -9.81 25.87
N SER A 206 -1.50 -9.42 26.81
CA SER A 206 -2.67 -8.58 26.51
C SER A 206 -2.29 -7.13 26.16
N ALA A 207 -1.21 -6.59 26.73
CA ALA A 207 -0.79 -5.20 26.49
C ALA A 207 -0.45 -4.93 25.03
N VAL A 208 0.11 -5.92 24.34
CA VAL A 208 0.44 -5.81 22.91
C VAL A 208 -0.81 -5.74 22.03
N PHE A 209 -1.83 -6.55 22.32
CA PHE A 209 -3.09 -6.48 21.59
C PHE A 209 -3.85 -5.19 21.89
N VAL A 210 -3.76 -4.67 23.12
CA VAL A 210 -4.30 -3.34 23.45
C VAL A 210 -3.59 -2.24 22.65
N PHE A 211 -2.26 -2.32 22.49
CA PHE A 211 -1.53 -1.39 21.62
C PHE A 211 -1.98 -1.48 20.16
N GLY A 212 -2.09 -2.68 19.60
CA GLY A 212 -2.62 -2.89 18.24
C GLY A 212 -4.05 -2.38 18.07
N ALA A 213 -4.91 -2.59 19.07
CA ALA A 213 -6.26 -2.07 19.09
C ALA A 213 -6.27 -0.53 19.15
N ALA A 214 -5.45 0.09 20.00
CA ALA A 214 -5.34 1.54 20.08
C ALA A 214 -4.89 2.16 18.74
N MET A 215 -3.89 1.57 18.09
CA MET A 215 -3.44 1.99 16.77
C MET A 215 -4.52 1.86 15.70
N SER A 216 -5.21 0.72 15.69
CA SER A 216 -6.33 0.47 14.76
C SER A 216 -7.50 1.43 15.01
N ALA A 217 -7.79 1.77 16.26
CA ALA A 217 -8.85 2.71 16.63
C ALA A 217 -8.53 4.14 16.20
N ILE A 218 -7.31 4.61 16.45
CA ILE A 218 -6.86 5.94 15.98
C ILE A 218 -6.91 6.00 14.46
N TRP A 219 -6.45 4.94 13.79
CA TRP A 219 -6.52 4.88 12.34
C TRP A 219 -7.97 4.88 11.83
N LEU A 220 -8.88 4.16 12.50
CA LEU A 220 -10.30 4.16 12.15
C LEU A 220 -10.92 5.56 12.24
N LEU A 221 -10.61 6.32 13.29
CA LEU A 221 -11.05 7.71 13.42
C LEU A 221 -10.59 8.57 12.23
N PHE A 222 -9.33 8.43 11.83
CA PHE A 222 -8.79 9.13 10.67
C PHE A 222 -9.44 8.67 9.35
N ALA A 223 -9.67 7.36 9.18
CA ALA A 223 -10.25 6.79 7.96
C ALA A 223 -11.72 7.16 7.76
N ILE A 224 -12.52 7.26 8.83
CA ILE A 224 -13.93 7.68 8.73
C ILE A 224 -14.05 9.10 8.17
N THR A 225 -13.14 9.99 8.56
CA THR A 225 -13.07 11.39 8.07
C THR A 225 -12.45 11.54 6.68
N MET A 226 -11.99 10.44 6.06
CA MET A 226 -11.37 10.45 4.73
C MET A 226 -12.39 10.78 3.63
N LYS A 227 -11.96 11.50 2.59
CA LYS A 227 -12.81 11.69 1.40
C LYS A 227 -12.83 10.39 0.60
N ALA A 228 -13.95 10.11 -0.08
CA ALA A 228 -14.00 8.94 -0.95
C ALA A 228 -12.90 9.05 -2.02
N PRO A 229 -12.05 8.02 -2.20
CA PRO A 229 -11.00 8.06 -3.20
C PRO A 229 -11.57 8.24 -4.61
N PRO A 230 -10.89 9.00 -5.49
CA PRO A 230 -11.34 9.17 -6.86
C PRO A 230 -11.26 7.85 -7.64
N VAL A 231 -12.27 7.57 -8.45
CA VAL A 231 -12.38 6.35 -9.27
C VAL A 231 -11.67 6.58 -10.61
N VAL A 232 -10.34 6.68 -10.55
CA VAL A 232 -9.49 7.13 -11.66
C VAL A 232 -8.39 6.11 -12.02
N ARG A 233 -7.92 6.19 -13.27
CA ARG A 233 -6.74 5.48 -13.79
C ARG A 233 -5.77 6.45 -14.44
N THR A 234 -4.48 6.17 -14.32
CA THR A 234 -3.44 6.91 -15.06
C THR A 234 -3.16 6.19 -16.38
N LYS A 235 -3.31 6.90 -17.51
CA LYS A 235 -2.92 6.46 -18.85
C LYS A 235 -1.74 7.31 -19.34
N MET A 236 -0.83 6.69 -20.09
CA MET A 236 0.29 7.36 -20.74
C MET A 236 0.04 7.38 -22.25
N PHE A 237 0.25 8.54 -22.86
CA PHE A 237 0.14 8.75 -24.30
C PHE A 237 1.44 9.35 -24.82
N GLN A 238 1.84 8.96 -26.03
CA GLN A 238 3.01 9.50 -26.71
C GLN A 238 2.63 10.78 -27.44
N VAL A 239 3.28 11.91 -27.11
CA VAL A 239 3.13 13.20 -27.80
C VAL A 239 4.39 13.53 -28.59
N LYS A 240 4.30 14.46 -29.54
CA LYS A 240 5.50 15.04 -30.17
C LYS A 240 6.32 15.81 -29.13
N GLN A 241 7.64 15.76 -29.27
CA GLN A 241 8.51 16.63 -28.47
C GLN A 241 8.19 18.11 -28.76
N MET A 242 8.13 18.91 -27.71
CA MET A 242 7.74 20.32 -27.78
C MET A 242 8.37 21.13 -26.65
N ASP A 243 8.37 22.44 -26.80
CA ASP A 243 8.87 23.36 -25.77
C ASP A 243 7.94 23.43 -24.54
N ALA A 244 8.45 23.99 -23.44
CA ALA A 244 7.71 24.07 -22.18
C ALA A 244 6.39 24.87 -22.29
N ALA A 245 6.34 25.86 -23.18
CA ALA A 245 5.15 26.67 -23.42
C ALA A 245 4.05 25.85 -24.11
N SER A 246 4.40 25.11 -25.17
CA SER A 246 3.48 24.22 -25.88
C SER A 246 3.03 23.06 -25.02
N ALA A 247 3.93 22.49 -24.21
CA ALA A 247 3.59 21.42 -23.25
C ALA A 247 2.55 21.91 -22.22
N SER A 248 2.72 23.13 -21.72
CA SER A 248 1.77 23.74 -20.77
C SER A 248 0.40 24.00 -21.40
N LEU A 249 0.37 24.40 -22.69
CA LEU A 249 -0.88 24.58 -23.44
C LEU A 249 -1.59 23.25 -23.66
N LEU A 250 -0.89 22.23 -24.18
CA LEU A 250 -1.46 20.91 -24.41
C LEU A 250 -1.97 20.27 -23.11
N SER A 251 -1.24 20.46 -22.00
CA SER A 251 -1.68 20.03 -20.67
C SER A 251 -3.01 20.67 -20.25
N ARG A 252 -3.20 21.97 -20.52
CA ARG A 252 -4.48 22.67 -20.26
C ARG A 252 -5.61 22.16 -21.13
N GLU A 253 -5.36 21.95 -22.43
CA GLU A 253 -6.37 21.45 -23.37
C GLU A 253 -6.80 20.03 -23.00
N LEU A 254 -5.85 19.14 -22.73
CA LEU A 254 -6.14 17.78 -22.29
C LEU A 254 -6.88 17.75 -20.94
N SER A 255 -6.54 18.64 -20.01
CA SER A 255 -7.23 18.77 -18.72
C SER A 255 -8.68 19.28 -18.86
N ALA A 256 -9.01 19.95 -19.96
CA ALA A 256 -10.36 20.44 -20.23
C ALA A 256 -11.29 19.36 -20.81
N LEU A 257 -10.75 18.21 -21.23
CA LEU A 257 -11.54 17.12 -21.78
C LEU A 257 -12.40 16.43 -20.72
N GLN A 258 -13.57 15.95 -21.15
CA GLN A 258 -14.50 15.26 -20.27
C GLN A 258 -13.84 14.01 -19.65
N GLY A 259 -13.90 13.92 -18.32
CA GLY A 259 -13.39 12.78 -17.57
C GLY A 259 -11.86 12.77 -17.38
N VAL A 260 -11.15 13.83 -17.76
CA VAL A 260 -9.75 14.07 -17.37
C VAL A 260 -9.71 14.87 -16.08
N PHE A 261 -9.09 14.32 -15.04
CA PHE A 261 -8.93 14.96 -13.74
C PHE A 261 -7.64 15.74 -13.62
N GLU A 262 -6.59 15.26 -14.29
CA GLU A 262 -5.25 15.84 -14.27
C GLU A 262 -4.54 15.41 -15.56
N ALA A 263 -3.96 16.37 -16.28
CA ALA A 263 -3.04 16.11 -17.37
C ALA A 263 -1.68 16.72 -17.02
N VAL A 264 -0.61 15.95 -17.27
CA VAL A 264 0.76 16.45 -17.19
C VAL A 264 1.44 16.06 -18.49
N VAL A 265 1.90 17.06 -19.23
CA VAL A 265 2.63 16.87 -20.48
C VAL A 265 4.09 17.19 -20.23
N SER A 266 4.96 16.23 -20.51
CA SER A 266 6.40 16.43 -20.53
C SER A 266 6.84 16.61 -21.98
N GLY A 267 7.02 17.86 -22.38
CA GLY A 267 7.34 18.23 -23.76
C GLY A 267 8.71 17.72 -24.22
N GLU A 268 9.71 17.70 -23.35
CA GLU A 268 11.04 17.15 -23.65
C GLU A 268 11.01 15.62 -23.78
N GLU A 269 10.22 14.95 -22.93
CA GLU A 269 10.09 13.49 -22.93
C GLU A 269 9.16 12.97 -24.04
N GLY A 270 8.37 13.84 -24.67
CA GLY A 270 7.38 13.42 -25.68
C GLY A 270 6.27 12.55 -25.08
N VAL A 271 5.89 12.75 -23.83
CA VAL A 271 4.82 11.97 -23.17
C VAL A 271 3.80 12.83 -22.46
N ALA A 272 2.55 12.39 -22.48
CA ALA A 272 1.44 12.95 -21.73
C ALA A 272 0.88 11.89 -20.76
N TYR A 273 0.84 12.23 -19.48
CA TYR A 273 0.23 11.43 -18.43
C TYR A 273 -1.14 12.00 -18.07
N LEU A 274 -2.16 11.17 -18.22
CA LEU A 274 -3.56 11.55 -18.01
C LEU A 274 -4.19 10.73 -16.90
N LYS A 275 -4.69 11.40 -15.87
CA LYS A 275 -5.52 10.81 -14.82
C LYS A 275 -6.98 10.91 -15.24
N THR A 276 -7.57 9.79 -15.63
CA THR A 276 -8.88 9.73 -16.28
C THR A 276 -9.89 8.97 -15.44
N SER A 277 -11.17 9.26 -15.62
CA SER A 277 -12.29 8.46 -15.10
C SER A 277 -12.20 7.01 -15.59
N MET A 278 -12.57 6.04 -14.74
CA MET A 278 -12.68 4.63 -15.14
C MET A 278 -13.71 4.40 -16.27
N SER A 279 -14.69 5.29 -16.44
CA SER A 279 -15.74 5.18 -17.47
C SER A 279 -16.09 6.55 -18.03
N GLY A 280 -16.29 6.62 -19.35
CA GLY A 280 -16.84 7.80 -20.04
C GLY A 280 -15.90 9.00 -20.12
N PHE A 281 -14.59 8.78 -20.19
CA PHE A 281 -13.64 9.84 -20.52
C PHE A 281 -13.48 9.96 -22.04
N ASP A 282 -13.23 11.16 -22.54
CA ASP A 282 -13.14 11.47 -23.97
C ASP A 282 -11.81 10.99 -24.58
N GLU A 283 -11.71 9.69 -24.87
CA GLU A 283 -10.52 9.07 -25.44
C GLU A 283 -10.24 9.55 -26.88
N GLU A 284 -11.28 9.81 -27.68
CA GLU A 284 -11.12 10.37 -29.02
C GLU A 284 -10.56 11.79 -28.99
N GLY A 285 -11.09 12.64 -28.10
CA GLY A 285 -10.59 14.00 -27.90
C GLY A 285 -9.13 14.02 -27.46
N VAL A 286 -8.74 13.08 -26.57
CA VAL A 286 -7.33 12.88 -26.21
C VAL A 286 -6.53 12.58 -27.46
N MET A 287 -6.86 11.52 -28.20
CA MET A 287 -6.07 11.09 -29.38
C MET A 287 -5.91 12.19 -30.43
N ARG A 288 -6.96 13.00 -30.66
CA ARG A 288 -6.90 14.16 -31.58
C ARG A 288 -5.90 15.22 -31.11
N LEU A 289 -5.85 15.51 -29.81
CA LEU A 289 -4.91 16.49 -29.24
C LEU A 289 -3.49 15.94 -29.15
N VAL A 290 -3.32 14.64 -28.90
CA VAL A 290 -1.99 14.00 -28.83
C VAL A 290 -1.36 13.85 -30.22
N GLY A 291 -2.17 13.90 -31.29
CA GLY A 291 -1.72 13.84 -32.68
C GLY A 291 -1.38 12.42 -33.15
N ALA A 292 -2.16 11.43 -32.68
CA ALA A 292 -2.08 10.03 -33.08
C ALA A 292 -3.22 9.65 -34.04
#